data_AF-A0A520C680-F1
#
_entry.id   AF-A0A520C680-F1
#
_cell.length_a   1.000
_cell.length_b   1.000
_cell.length_c   1.000
_cell.angle_alpha   90.00
_cell.angle_beta   90.00
_cell.angle_gamma   90.00
#
_symmetry.space_group_name_H-M   'P 1'
#
loop_
_entity.id
_entity.type
_entity.pdbx_description
1 polymer ?
#
loop_
_entity_poly.entity_id
_entity_poly.type
_entity_poly.pdbx_seq_one_letter_code
_entity_poly.pdbx_strand_id
1 'polypeptide(L)'
;KLSGPMERIFASGMREYQKLRERHVSDAGTLLDGARRAMRASFQRELDVAESNLSFLATVGSVSPYVGLFGTVWGIMHAFTGLAALAQVTLATVAPGIAEALVATAIGLFAAIPAVVSYNRFAREIDKIAIALETFIEEFSNILQRNLSTHLQANPAPAAGGVSATGR
;
A
#
# COMPACT_ATOMS: atom_id res chain seq x y z
N LYS A 1 5.95 -11.25 18.71
CA LYS A 1 7.19 -10.68 18.13
C LYS A 1 6.79 -9.86 16.91
N LEU A 2 6.77 -8.53 17.00
CA LEU A 2 6.47 -7.64 15.88
C LEU A 2 7.75 -7.48 15.05
N SER A 3 8.04 -8.47 14.20
CA SER A 3 9.09 -8.35 13.17
C SER A 3 8.75 -7.19 12.24
N GLY A 4 9.74 -6.48 11.68
CA GLY A 4 9.50 -5.40 10.71
C GLY A 4 9.03 -5.93 9.33
N PRO A 5 8.43 -5.10 8.46
CA PRO A 5 8.06 -5.50 7.09
C PRO A 5 9.24 -6.06 6.30
N MET A 6 10.41 -5.43 6.41
CA MET A 6 11.66 -5.87 5.78
C MET A 6 12.08 -7.27 6.27
N GLU A 7 11.95 -7.55 7.57
CA GLU A 7 12.27 -8.86 8.15
C GLU A 7 11.32 -9.95 7.63
N ARG A 8 10.02 -9.65 7.51
CA ARG A 8 9.04 -10.59 6.95
C ARG A 8 9.30 -10.91 5.48
N ILE A 9 9.64 -9.90 4.68
CA ILE A 9 10.02 -10.06 3.28
C ILE A 9 11.29 -10.89 3.16
N PHE A 10 12.33 -10.57 3.95
CA PHE A 10 13.55 -11.36 3.99
C PHE A 10 13.28 -12.83 4.36
N ALA A 11 12.49 -13.04 5.42
CA ALA A 11 12.14 -14.38 5.89
C ALA A 11 11.35 -15.18 4.84
N SER A 12 10.45 -14.55 4.08
CA SER A 12 9.72 -15.23 3.01
C SER A 12 10.65 -15.64 1.86
N GLY A 13 11.56 -14.74 1.45
CA GLY A 13 12.56 -15.02 0.40
C GLY A 13 13.51 -16.15 0.79
N MET A 14 14.10 -16.08 1.98
CA MET A 14 15.03 -17.10 2.44
C MET A 14 14.38 -18.45 2.70
N ARG A 15 13.13 -18.47 3.21
CA ARG A 15 12.39 -19.71 3.39
C ARG A 15 12.17 -20.42 2.06
N GLU A 16 11.80 -19.69 1.01
CA GLU A 16 11.60 -20.28 -0.32
C GLU A 16 12.94 -20.73 -0.95
N TYR A 17 13.99 -19.92 -0.81
CA TYR A 17 15.33 -20.28 -1.27
C TYR A 17 15.84 -21.57 -0.62
N GLN A 18 15.73 -21.69 0.71
CA GLN A 18 16.14 -22.90 1.45
C GLN A 18 15.33 -24.12 1.02
N LYS A 19 14.01 -23.97 0.91
CA LYS A 19 13.11 -25.04 0.47
C LYS A 19 13.42 -25.56 -0.93
N LEU A 20 13.76 -24.69 -1.88
CA LEU A 20 14.14 -25.11 -3.24
C LEU A 20 15.52 -25.81 -3.24
N ARG A 21 16.45 -25.34 -2.41
CA ARG A 21 17.76 -25.97 -2.26
C ARG A 21 17.67 -27.36 -1.62
N GLU A 22 16.80 -27.54 -0.62
CA GLU A 22 16.48 -28.86 -0.04
C GLU A 22 15.88 -29.83 -1.07
N ARG A 23 15.15 -29.31 -2.05
CA ARG A 23 14.62 -30.08 -3.19
C ARG A 23 15.66 -30.37 -4.28
N HIS A 24 16.94 -30.09 -4.02
CA HIS A 24 18.05 -30.34 -4.94
C HIS A 24 17.88 -29.62 -6.30
N VAL A 25 17.18 -28.49 -6.33
CA VAL A 25 17.15 -27.62 -7.51
C VAL A 25 18.55 -27.04 -7.71
N SER A 26 19.22 -27.45 -8.79
CA SER A 26 20.59 -27.06 -9.13
C SER A 26 20.66 -25.81 -10.03
N ASP A 27 19.58 -25.46 -10.69
CA ASP A 27 19.53 -24.26 -11.52
C ASP A 27 19.49 -22.99 -10.65
N ALA A 28 20.53 -22.18 -10.82
CA ALA A 28 20.70 -20.93 -10.09
C ALA A 28 19.58 -19.92 -10.40
N GLY A 29 19.10 -19.87 -11.65
CA GLY A 29 18.00 -18.99 -12.05
C GLY A 29 16.72 -19.32 -11.29
N THR A 30 16.34 -20.60 -11.27
CA THR A 30 15.13 -21.09 -10.59
C THR A 30 15.15 -20.81 -9.08
N LEU A 31 16.31 -20.95 -8.42
CA LEU A 31 16.46 -20.62 -6.99
C LEU A 31 16.23 -19.13 -6.70
N LEU A 32 16.83 -18.26 -7.51
CA LEU A 32 16.73 -16.80 -7.37
C LEU A 32 15.31 -16.31 -7.68
N ASP A 33 14.71 -16.82 -8.75
CA ASP A 33 13.34 -16.48 -9.14
C ASP A 33 12.33 -16.91 -8.08
N GLY A 34 12.51 -18.09 -7.49
CA GLY A 34 11.69 -18.57 -6.37
C GLY A 34 11.75 -17.61 -5.18
N ALA A 35 12.95 -17.26 -4.74
CA ALA A 35 13.16 -16.31 -3.64
C ALA A 35 12.55 -14.93 -3.94
N ARG A 36 12.79 -14.38 -5.14
CA ARG A 36 12.27 -13.07 -5.56
C ARG A 36 10.74 -13.06 -5.62
N ARG A 37 10.12 -14.11 -6.13
CA ARG A 37 8.65 -14.26 -6.12
C ARG A 37 8.09 -14.30 -4.70
N ALA A 38 8.72 -15.04 -3.79
CA ALA A 38 8.28 -15.12 -2.39
C ALA A 38 8.42 -13.78 -1.65
N MET A 39 9.48 -13.02 -1.94
CA MET A 39 9.66 -11.66 -1.41
C MET A 39 8.61 -10.70 -1.95
N ARG A 40 8.38 -10.67 -3.27
CA ARG A 40 7.34 -9.85 -3.89
C ARG A 40 5.95 -10.15 -3.35
N ALA A 41 5.61 -11.43 -3.17
CA ALA A 41 4.35 -11.83 -2.57
C ALA A 41 4.19 -11.35 -1.12
N SER A 42 5.28 -11.32 -0.34
CA SER A 42 5.24 -10.75 1.01
C SER A 42 5.09 -9.23 0.96
N PHE A 43 5.85 -8.55 0.10
CA PHE A 43 5.77 -7.11 -0.10
C PHE A 43 4.35 -6.63 -0.44
N GLN A 44 3.67 -7.31 -1.37
CA GLN A 44 2.29 -6.96 -1.72
C GLN A 44 1.35 -7.07 -0.52
N ARG A 45 1.48 -8.13 0.30
CA ARG A 45 0.67 -8.26 1.54
C ARG A 45 0.96 -7.14 2.55
N GLU A 46 2.22 -6.69 2.64
CA GLU A 46 2.58 -5.57 3.51
C GLU A 46 1.96 -4.25 3.03
N LEU A 47 1.96 -4.03 1.70
CA LEU A 47 1.33 -2.86 1.10
C LEU A 47 -0.19 -2.88 1.28
N ASP A 48 -0.85 -4.01 1.02
CA ASP A 48 -2.29 -4.14 1.20
C ASP A 48 -2.72 -3.77 2.63
N VAL A 49 -1.95 -4.21 3.63
CA VAL A 49 -2.21 -3.89 5.04
C VAL A 49 -1.94 -2.41 5.34
N ALA A 50 -0.90 -1.82 4.75
CA ALA A 50 -0.62 -0.40 4.90
C ALA A 50 -1.70 0.49 4.26
N GLU A 51 -2.26 0.06 3.13
CA GLU A 51 -3.25 0.79 2.36
C GLU A 51 -4.70 0.63 2.86
N SER A 52 -4.97 -0.34 3.74
CA SER A 52 -6.33 -0.71 4.12
C SER A 52 -7.20 0.47 4.58
N ASN A 53 -6.61 1.44 5.30
CA ASN A 53 -7.31 2.59 5.87
C ASN A 53 -7.30 3.84 4.97
N LEU A 54 -6.51 3.86 3.89
CA LEU A 54 -6.47 4.97 2.94
C LEU A 54 -7.80 5.11 2.20
N SER A 55 -8.41 3.98 1.84
CA SER A 55 -9.72 3.94 1.19
C SER A 55 -10.80 4.71 1.97
N PHE A 56 -10.85 4.51 3.29
CA PHE A 56 -11.76 5.22 4.17
C PHE A 56 -11.53 6.74 4.15
N LEU A 57 -10.28 7.19 4.26
CA LEU A 57 -9.95 8.62 4.20
C LEU A 57 -10.33 9.23 2.85
N ALA A 58 -10.11 8.51 1.75
CA ALA A 58 -10.51 8.94 0.41
C ALA A 58 -12.04 9.07 0.30
N THR A 59 -12.79 8.09 0.81
CA THR A 59 -14.25 8.13 0.81
C THR A 59 -14.79 9.27 1.68
N VAL A 60 -14.29 9.45 2.90
CA VAL A 60 -14.69 10.57 3.77
C VAL A 60 -14.38 11.90 3.09
N GLY A 61 -13.16 12.08 2.59
CA GLY A 61 -12.74 13.30 1.92
C GLY A 61 -13.59 13.67 0.71
N SER A 62 -14.03 12.67 -0.07
CA SER A 62 -14.84 12.89 -1.28
C SER A 62 -16.34 13.02 -1.01
N VAL A 63 -16.88 12.29 -0.03
CA VAL A 63 -18.32 12.22 0.21
C VAL A 63 -18.82 13.27 1.21
N SER A 64 -18.01 13.64 2.22
CA SER A 64 -18.42 14.57 3.27
C SER A 64 -18.94 15.93 2.78
N PRO A 65 -18.41 16.57 1.72
CA PRO A 65 -18.97 17.82 1.21
C PRO A 65 -20.40 17.66 0.69
N TYR A 66 -20.69 16.52 0.04
CA TYR A 66 -22.04 16.23 -0.48
C TYR A 66 -23.03 15.95 0.64
N VAL A 67 -22.59 15.33 1.74
CA VAL A 67 -23.42 15.15 2.94
C VAL A 67 -23.79 16.52 3.54
N GLY A 68 -22.83 17.45 3.61
CA GLY A 68 -23.09 18.82 4.06
C GLY A 68 -24.06 19.57 3.16
N LEU A 69 -23.86 19.49 1.84
CA LEU A 69 -24.76 20.07 0.84
C LEU A 69 -26.18 19.50 0.96
N PHE A 70 -26.31 18.19 1.09
CA PHE A 70 -27.61 17.54 1.33
C PHE A 70 -28.28 18.10 2.58
N GLY A 71 -27.54 18.27 3.68
CA GLY A 71 -28.04 18.89 4.90
C GLY A 71 -28.54 20.32 4.69
N THR A 72 -27.84 21.14 3.91
CA THR A 72 -28.34 22.50 3.59
C THR A 72 -29.64 22.46 2.80
N VAL A 73 -29.74 21.59 1.78
CA VAL A 73 -30.95 21.48 0.95
C VAL A 73 -32.14 21.04 1.81
N TRP A 74 -31.93 20.02 2.66
CA TRP A 74 -32.96 19.54 3.58
C TRP A 74 -33.39 20.62 4.58
N GLY A 75 -32.44 21.30 5.22
CA GLY A 75 -32.72 22.33 6.23
C GLY A 75 -33.49 23.52 5.64
N ILE A 76 -33.08 23.97 4.45
CA ILE A 76 -33.79 25.04 3.73
C ILE A 76 -35.21 24.59 3.35
N MET A 77 -35.37 23.38 2.83
CA MET A 77 -36.70 22.82 2.51
C MET A 77 -37.60 22.80 3.74
N HIS A 78 -37.09 22.33 4.90
CA HIS A 78 -37.84 22.28 6.14
C HIS A 78 -38.21 23.68 6.67
N ALA A 79 -37.30 24.64 6.56
CA ALA A 79 -37.58 26.03 6.92
C ALA A 79 -38.72 26.61 6.07
N PHE A 80 -38.77 26.30 4.78
CA PHE A 80 -39.84 26.75 3.89
C PHE A 80 -41.17 26.03 4.09
N THR A 81 -41.19 24.72 4.38
CA THR A 81 -42.45 24.00 4.67
C THR A 81 -43.10 24.49 5.97
N GLY A 82 -42.31 24.87 6.97
CA GLY A 82 -42.81 25.48 8.21
C GLY A 82 -43.54 26.82 8.00
N LEU A 83 -43.23 27.53 6.90
CA LEU A 83 -43.93 28.77 6.53
C LEU A 83 -45.27 28.53 5.84
N ALA A 84 -45.50 27.34 5.26
CA ALA A 84 -46.70 27.06 4.48
C ALA A 84 -48.00 27.18 5.30
N ALA A 85 -47.90 27.11 6.64
CA ALA A 85 -49.02 27.26 7.56
C ALA A 85 -49.21 28.70 8.09
N LEU A 86 -48.31 29.64 7.77
CA LEU A 86 -48.33 31.01 8.30
C LEU A 86 -49.02 31.98 7.33
N ALA A 87 -49.96 32.78 7.83
CA ALA A 87 -50.66 33.79 7.04
C ALA A 87 -49.79 35.02 6.70
N GLN A 88 -48.77 35.30 7.51
CA GLN A 88 -47.77 36.34 7.26
C GLN A 88 -46.37 35.77 7.48
N VAL A 89 -45.53 35.89 6.45
CA VAL A 89 -44.14 35.41 6.46
C VAL A 89 -43.21 36.61 6.58
N THR A 90 -42.22 36.53 7.47
CA THR A 90 -41.16 37.56 7.59
C THR A 90 -39.77 36.95 7.48
N LEU A 91 -38.77 37.73 7.10
CA LEU A 91 -37.38 37.28 7.06
C LEU A 91 -36.89 36.77 8.43
N ALA A 92 -37.37 37.38 9.51
CA ALA A 92 -37.03 36.97 10.87
C ALA A 92 -37.52 35.55 11.20
N THR A 93 -38.62 35.08 10.59
CA THR A 93 -39.17 33.74 10.86
C THR A 93 -38.43 32.62 10.13
N VAL A 94 -37.70 32.91 9.04
CA VAL A 94 -36.90 31.90 8.29
C VAL A 94 -35.42 31.92 8.62
N ALA A 95 -34.89 33.05 9.08
CA ALA A 95 -33.46 33.24 9.29
C ALA A 95 -32.80 32.16 10.19
N PRO A 96 -33.42 31.70 11.29
CA PRO A 96 -32.84 30.64 12.13
C PRO A 96 -32.67 29.31 11.38
N GLY A 97 -33.69 28.86 10.63
CA GLY A 97 -33.64 27.59 9.90
C GLY A 97 -32.61 27.59 8.76
N ILE A 98 -32.41 28.75 8.11
CA ILE A 98 -31.35 28.90 7.09
C ILE A 98 -29.97 28.89 7.75
N ALA A 99 -29.80 29.54 8.90
CA ALA A 99 -28.53 29.53 9.63
C ALA A 99 -28.14 28.11 10.07
N GLU A 100 -29.08 27.33 10.60
CA GLU A 100 -28.86 25.91 10.94
C GLU A 100 -28.51 25.07 9.71
N ALA A 101 -29.17 25.30 8.58
CA ALA A 101 -28.85 24.63 7.33
C ALA A 101 -27.39 24.89 6.93
N LEU A 102 -26.90 26.13 7.01
CA LEU A 102 -25.52 26.48 6.66
C LEU A 102 -24.47 25.79 7.54
N VAL A 103 -24.80 25.48 8.81
CA VAL A 103 -23.92 24.70 9.69
C VAL A 103 -23.68 23.29 9.15
N ALA A 104 -24.66 22.67 8.48
CA ALA A 104 -24.48 21.35 7.88
C ALA A 104 -23.35 21.31 6.85
N THR A 105 -23.27 22.32 5.97
CA THR A 105 -22.17 22.45 5.00
C THR A 105 -20.84 22.71 5.69
N ALA A 106 -20.82 23.55 6.73
CA ALA A 106 -19.60 23.80 7.51
C ALA A 106 -19.06 22.50 8.13
N ILE A 107 -19.93 21.66 8.71
CA ILE A 107 -19.56 20.35 9.28
C ILE A 107 -19.07 19.40 8.18
N GLY A 108 -19.72 19.35 7.02
CA GLY A 108 -19.29 18.54 5.88
C GLY A 108 -17.88 18.88 5.40
N LEU A 109 -17.56 20.18 5.30
CA LEU A 109 -16.21 20.65 4.96
C LEU A 109 -15.21 20.39 6.09
N PHE A 110 -15.63 20.57 7.34
CA PHE A 110 -14.79 20.29 8.51
C PHE A 110 -14.38 18.81 8.58
N ALA A 111 -15.24 17.88 8.16
CA ALA A 111 -14.89 16.46 8.03
C ALA A 111 -14.00 16.19 6.80
N ALA A 112 -14.28 16.83 5.67
CA ALA A 112 -13.58 16.58 4.40
C ALA A 112 -12.11 17.02 4.42
N ILE A 113 -11.83 18.22 4.93
CA ILE A 113 -10.49 18.84 4.85
C ILE A 113 -9.42 18.00 5.58
N PRO A 114 -9.59 17.62 6.85
CA PRO A 114 -8.62 16.78 7.55
C PRO A 114 -8.47 15.40 6.93
N ALA A 115 -9.55 14.82 6.40
CA ALA A 115 -9.52 13.52 5.74
C ALA A 115 -8.63 13.55 4.48
N VAL A 116 -8.78 14.58 3.62
CA VAL A 116 -7.97 14.75 2.42
C VAL A 116 -6.50 15.03 2.76
N VAL A 117 -6.23 15.86 3.78
CA VAL A 117 -4.86 16.13 4.24
C VAL A 117 -4.18 14.85 4.73
N SER A 118 -4.89 14.06 5.54
CA SER A 118 -4.40 12.80 6.09
C SER A 118 -4.18 11.75 5.00
N TYR A 119 -5.12 11.62 4.06
CA TYR A 119 -4.99 10.74 2.89
C TYR A 119 -3.70 11.06 2.13
N ASN A 120 -3.53 12.33 1.76
CA ASN A 120 -2.36 12.77 0.99
C ASN A 120 -1.05 12.54 1.74
N ARG A 121 -1.04 12.72 3.06
CA ARG A 121 0.14 12.47 3.89
C ARG A 121 0.47 10.97 3.92
N PHE A 122 -0.48 10.12 4.28
CA PHE A 122 -0.24 8.68 4.42
C PHE A 122 0.03 8.00 3.09
N ALA A 123 -0.62 8.42 2.00
CA ALA A 123 -0.33 7.92 0.66
C ALA A 123 1.14 8.16 0.27
N ARG A 124 1.67 9.36 0.53
CA ARG A 124 3.09 9.66 0.30
C ARG A 124 4.03 8.89 1.22
N GLU A 125 3.66 8.67 2.47
CA GLU A 125 4.47 7.89 3.41
C GLU A 125 4.53 6.42 3.00
N ILE A 126 3.40 5.83 2.59
CA ILE A 126 3.31 4.46 2.12
C ILE A 126 4.12 4.27 0.83
N ASP A 127 4.00 5.19 -0.14
CA ASP A 127 4.79 5.15 -1.38
C ASP A 127 6.30 5.18 -1.11
N LYS A 128 6.76 6.04 -0.19
CA LYS A 128 8.18 6.05 0.23
C LYS A 128 8.63 4.72 0.84
N ILE A 129 7.79 4.12 1.70
CA ILE A 129 8.08 2.81 2.30
C ILE A 129 8.09 1.73 1.21
N ALA A 130 7.15 1.78 0.26
CA ALA A 130 7.07 0.85 -0.85
C ALA A 130 8.35 0.84 -1.67
N ILE A 131 8.82 2.02 -2.08
CA ILE A 131 10.09 2.19 -2.82
C ILE A 131 11.28 1.64 -2.03
N ALA A 132 11.34 1.88 -0.72
CA ALA A 132 12.41 1.37 0.13
C ALA A 132 12.40 -0.17 0.23
N LEU A 133 11.22 -0.78 0.36
CA LEU A 133 11.07 -2.24 0.39
C LEU A 133 11.39 -2.88 -0.97
N GLU A 134 11.00 -2.25 -2.08
CA GLU A 134 11.34 -2.73 -3.41
C GLU A 134 12.85 -2.65 -3.67
N THR A 135 13.47 -1.53 -3.28
CA THR A 135 14.93 -1.38 -3.33
C THR A 135 15.62 -2.48 -2.53
N PHE A 136 15.13 -2.79 -1.33
CA PHE A 136 15.64 -3.89 -0.52
C PHE A 136 15.54 -5.25 -1.23
N ILE A 137 14.41 -5.54 -1.89
CA ILE A 137 14.22 -6.79 -2.64
C ILE A 137 15.26 -6.91 -3.77
N GLU A 138 15.51 -5.83 -4.52
CA GLU A 138 16.48 -5.82 -5.61
C GLU A 138 17.92 -5.95 -5.10
N GLU A 139 18.30 -5.19 -4.08
CA GLU A 139 19.62 -5.28 -3.46
C GLU A 139 19.89 -6.68 -2.90
N PHE A 140 18.92 -7.25 -2.19
CA PHE A 140 19.04 -8.59 -1.64
C PHE A 140 19.10 -9.66 -2.73
N SER A 141 18.31 -9.52 -3.80
CA SER A 141 18.38 -10.43 -4.96
C SER A 141 19.75 -10.38 -5.63
N ASN A 142 20.34 -9.19 -5.77
CA ASN A 142 21.70 -9.02 -6.30
C ASN A 142 22.75 -9.68 -5.40
N ILE A 143 22.61 -9.57 -4.08
CA ILE A 143 23.50 -10.26 -3.13
C ILE A 143 23.38 -11.78 -3.28
N LEU A 144 22.16 -12.32 -3.35
CA LEU A 144 21.95 -13.77 -3.55
C LEU A 144 22.56 -14.25 -4.87
N GLN A 145 22.36 -13.48 -5.95
CA GLN A 145 22.93 -13.82 -7.27
C GLN A 145 24.46 -13.87 -7.22
N ARG A 146 25.11 -12.85 -6.64
CA ARG A 146 26.57 -12.79 -6.52
C ARG A 146 27.12 -13.99 -5.74
N ASN A 147 26.53 -14.31 -4.59
CA ASN A 147 26.95 -15.47 -3.78
C ASN A 147 26.85 -16.78 -4.57
N LEU A 148 25.77 -16.96 -5.34
CA LEU A 148 25.57 -18.16 -6.13
C LEU A 148 26.55 -18.26 -7.32
N SER A 149 26.85 -17.14 -7.98
CA SER A 149 27.87 -17.06 -9.04
C SER A 149 29.27 -17.39 -8.52
N THR A 150 29.64 -16.92 -7.31
CA THR A 150 30.93 -17.23 -6.69
C THR A 150 31.07 -18.72 -6.37
N HIS A 151 30.01 -19.37 -5.88
CA HIS A 151 30.02 -20.82 -5.61
C HIS A 151 30.15 -21.68 -6.87
N LEU A 152 29.60 -21.24 -8.01
CA LEU A 152 29.75 -21.94 -9.29
C LEU A 152 31.18 -21.83 -9.84
N GLN A 153 31.87 -20.70 -9.63
CA GLN A 153 33.25 -20.50 -10.10
C GLN A 153 34.29 -21.22 -9.22
N ALA A 154 34.00 -21.44 -7.94
CA ALA A 154 34.90 -22.13 -7.00
C ALA A 154 34.98 -23.66 -7.20
N ASN A 155 34.10 -24.26 -8.02
CA ASN A 155 34.16 -25.67 -8.36
C ASN A 155 34.40 -25.85 -9.87
N PRO A 156 35.62 -25.57 -10.38
CA PRO A 156 35.96 -25.93 -11.74
C PRO A 156 35.88 -27.45 -11.85
N ALA A 157 35.16 -27.94 -12.87
CA ALA A 157 35.12 -29.37 -13.20
C ALA A 157 36.56 -29.93 -13.22
N PRO A 158 36.79 -31.16 -12.72
CA PRO A 158 38.12 -31.74 -12.75
C PRO A 158 38.62 -31.74 -14.18
N ALA A 159 39.72 -31.02 -14.42
CA ALA A 159 40.36 -30.92 -15.72
C ALA A 159 40.55 -32.35 -16.25
N ALA A 160 39.89 -32.66 -17.37
CA ALA A 160 40.08 -33.92 -18.06
C ALA A 160 41.59 -34.08 -18.31
N GLY A 161 42.18 -35.04 -17.58
CA GLY A 161 43.62 -35.25 -17.55
C GLY A 161 44.15 -35.44 -18.96
N GLY A 162 45.14 -34.63 -19.31
CA GLY A 162 45.96 -34.85 -20.48
C GLY A 162 46.62 -36.22 -20.39
N VAL A 163 46.19 -37.14 -21.23
CA VAL A 163 46.96 -38.35 -21.51
C VAL A 163 48.00 -37.97 -22.57
N SER A 164 49.16 -37.57 -22.08
CA SER A 164 50.41 -37.58 -22.83
C SER A 164 50.75 -39.04 -23.16
N ALA A 165 50.50 -39.48 -24.39
CA ALA A 165 51.00 -40.76 -24.88
C ALA A 165 52.32 -40.52 -25.63
N THR A 166 53.40 -40.49 -24.86
CA THR A 166 54.77 -40.56 -25.33
C THR A 166 55.17 -42.04 -25.44
N GLY A 167 55.61 -42.48 -26.62
CA GLY A 167 56.54 -43.61 -26.78
C GLY A 167 55.94 -44.98 -27.15
N ARG A 168 55.96 -45.31 -28.44
CA ARG A 168 56.96 -46.23 -29.05
C ARG A 168 56.77 -46.28 -30.56
#